data_AF-A0A8J5MXR6-F1
#
_entry.id   AF-A0A8J5MXR6-F1
#
_cell.length_a   1.000
_cell.length_b   1.000
_cell.length_c   1.000
_cell.angle_alpha   90.00
_cell.angle_beta   90.00
_cell.angle_gamma   90.00
#
_symmetry.space_group_name_H-M   'P 1'
#
loop_
_entity.id
_entity.type
_entity.pdbx_description
1 polymer ?
#
loop_
_entity_poly.entity_id
_entity_poly.type
_entity_poly.pdbx_seq_one_letter_code
_entity_poly.pdbx_strand_id
1 'polypeptide(L)'
;MSQFPSVAGVVLLLLLLACSCVTGEKCSTPEEVKCASHHKCIPLRYVCDNDQDCDDHSDEDLHLCRAWRNDCSRGEVRCKRQGESSCVSIPAYCRMQYPPCEGDLDLRICQMLHNKQLQSLDSVVLTDYGLGDSNLGITQQEKEEFLLAVNSTLQHPACPPLYTLLDGACLSVFYPGAVSWGEARGFCKVIGGDLLTLNNVSQYTALLTHLHHTRMTRDFWVGGRYVNHTQGWTWINHASINLGSPYWALRYEGTCQNRNVTSRKTGRTRLANGGTCYHYQQAPHHHPVGWCVALTYQHYYYMTDEDCILRKSPLCVYTHEDIQQLTLI
;
A
#
# COMPACT_ATOMS: atom_id res chain seq x y z
N MET A 1 73.80 3.52 -19.36
CA MET A 1 73.26 2.50 -18.42
C MET A 1 72.00 3.09 -17.79
N SER A 2 70.85 2.93 -18.45
CA SER A 2 69.55 3.38 -17.94
C SER A 2 68.70 2.14 -17.67
N GLN A 3 68.55 1.81 -16.39
CA GLN A 3 67.72 0.72 -15.91
C GLN A 3 66.27 1.20 -15.89
N PHE A 4 65.43 0.62 -16.76
CA PHE A 4 63.97 0.78 -16.66
C PHE A 4 63.48 0.07 -15.40
N PRO A 5 62.58 0.67 -14.59
CA PRO A 5 62.01 -0.01 -13.45
C PRO A 5 61.14 -1.19 -13.92
N SER A 6 61.21 -2.30 -13.17
CA SER A 6 60.40 -3.50 -13.41
C SER A 6 58.91 -3.17 -13.41
N VAL A 7 58.16 -3.74 -14.36
CA VAL A 7 56.69 -3.65 -14.47
C VAL A 7 56.00 -4.02 -13.15
N ALA A 8 56.60 -4.92 -12.35
CA ALA A 8 56.09 -5.30 -11.04
C ALA A 8 56.12 -4.13 -10.02
N GLY A 9 57.09 -3.24 -10.12
CA GLY A 9 57.20 -2.06 -9.24
C GLY A 9 56.16 -0.99 -9.53
N VAL A 10 55.78 -0.82 -10.80
CA VAL A 10 54.72 0.12 -11.22
C VAL A 10 53.34 -0.41 -10.82
N VAL A 11 53.11 -1.72 -10.92
CA VAL A 11 51.85 -2.36 -10.50
C VAL A 11 51.66 -2.28 -8.98
N LEU A 12 52.71 -2.46 -8.18
CA LEU A 12 52.63 -2.33 -6.71
C LEU A 12 52.38 -0.88 -6.27
N LEU A 13 52.94 0.11 -6.96
CA LEU A 13 52.70 1.53 -6.68
C LEU A 13 51.25 1.95 -7.04
N LEU A 14 50.70 1.42 -8.13
CA LEU A 14 49.30 1.65 -8.53
C LEU A 14 48.30 0.94 -7.61
N LEU A 15 48.65 -0.23 -7.07
CA LEU A 15 47.83 -0.94 -6.07
C LEU A 15 47.83 -0.23 -4.70
N LEU A 16 48.94 0.44 -4.32
CA LEU A 16 49.01 1.24 -3.10
C LEU A 16 48.25 2.58 -3.21
N LEU A 17 48.09 3.14 -4.43
CA LEU A 17 47.27 4.33 -4.69
C LEU A 17 45.77 4.04 -4.81
N ALA A 18 45.38 2.77 -5.00
CA ALA A 18 43.98 2.34 -5.11
C ALA A 18 43.33 1.95 -3.76
N CYS A 19 43.97 2.28 -2.63
CA CYS A 19 43.40 2.08 -1.30
C CYS A 19 43.32 3.39 -0.50
N SER A 20 42.93 4.48 -1.15
CA SER A 20 42.23 5.55 -0.43
C SER A 20 40.77 5.14 -0.37
N CYS A 21 40.43 4.37 0.66
CA CYS A 21 39.03 4.27 1.09
C CYS A 21 38.62 5.69 1.48
N VAL A 22 38.01 6.44 0.57
CA VAL A 22 37.19 7.60 0.96
C VAL A 22 36.03 6.99 1.72
N THR A 23 36.22 6.85 3.02
CA THR A 23 35.13 6.59 3.96
C THR A 23 34.21 7.80 3.84
N GLY A 24 33.15 7.68 3.04
CA GLY A 24 32.04 8.61 3.11
C GLY A 24 31.48 8.53 4.51
N GLU A 25 31.90 9.45 5.37
CA GLU A 25 31.45 9.54 6.75
C GLU A 25 29.93 9.72 6.72
N LYS A 26 29.21 8.70 7.19
CA LYS A 26 27.77 8.76 7.40
C LYS A 26 27.55 9.54 8.70
N CYS A 27 26.61 10.48 8.71
CA CYS A 27 26.30 11.25 9.92
C CYS A 27 25.97 10.31 11.09
N SER A 28 26.52 10.61 12.27
CA SER A 28 26.63 9.70 13.40
C SER A 28 25.29 9.48 14.11
N THR A 29 24.37 10.46 14.04
CA THR A 29 23.06 10.37 14.70
C THR A 29 21.89 10.25 13.70
N PRO A 30 20.72 9.71 14.13
CA PRO A 30 19.51 9.66 13.30
C PRO A 30 18.87 11.04 13.03
N GLU A 31 19.23 12.06 13.81
CA GLU A 31 18.68 13.42 13.74
C GLU A 31 19.67 14.42 13.11
N GLU A 32 20.63 13.90 12.35
CA GLU A 32 21.59 14.68 11.56
C GLU A 32 21.37 14.46 10.06
N VAL A 33 21.55 15.53 9.29
CA VAL A 33 21.53 15.52 7.83
C VAL A 33 22.82 16.12 7.28
N LYS A 34 23.29 15.56 6.17
CA LYS A 34 24.48 16.04 5.48
C LYS A 34 24.14 17.23 4.60
N CYS A 35 24.92 18.31 4.65
CA CYS A 35 24.81 19.45 3.74
C CYS A 35 24.98 19.00 2.28
N ALA A 36 24.44 19.77 1.32
CA ALA A 36 24.50 19.41 -0.10
C ALA A 36 25.94 19.28 -0.62
N SER A 37 26.88 20.06 -0.08
CA SER A 37 28.32 20.01 -0.37
C SER A 37 29.04 18.73 0.10
N HIS A 38 28.37 17.81 0.80
CA HIS A 38 28.90 16.53 1.29
C HIS A 38 30.04 16.59 2.35
N HIS A 39 30.33 17.74 2.96
CA HIS A 39 31.46 17.86 3.90
C HIS A 39 31.07 18.12 5.37
N LYS A 40 29.80 18.40 5.66
CA LYS A 40 29.32 18.76 7.00
C LYS A 40 27.98 18.09 7.30
N CYS A 41 27.79 17.61 8.52
CA CYS A 41 26.51 17.12 9.04
C CYS A 41 25.99 18.12 10.07
N ILE A 42 24.71 18.48 9.96
CA ILE A 42 24.04 19.40 10.89
C ILE A 42 22.79 18.72 11.49
N PRO A 43 22.41 19.05 12.74
CA PRO A 43 21.14 18.64 13.31
C PRO A 43 19.94 19.10 12.47
N LEU A 44 18.89 18.26 12.34
CA LEU A 44 17.68 18.60 11.58
C LEU A 44 16.96 19.87 12.06
N ARG A 45 17.14 20.24 13.33
CA ARG A 45 16.57 21.47 13.91
C ARG A 45 17.21 22.77 13.40
N TYR A 46 18.38 22.67 12.78
CA TYR A 46 19.12 23.80 12.17
C TYR A 46 18.85 23.93 10.67
N VAL A 47 17.92 23.11 10.13
CA VAL A 47 17.45 23.30 8.77
C VAL A 47 16.33 24.34 8.80
N CYS A 48 16.49 25.42 8.04
CA CYS A 48 15.53 26.51 7.89
C CYS A 48 15.22 27.25 9.20
N ASP A 49 16.25 27.51 10.01
CA ASP A 49 16.15 28.24 11.27
C ASP A 49 16.61 29.71 11.20
N ASN A 50 16.96 30.17 9.98
CA ASN A 50 17.47 31.48 9.60
C ASN A 50 18.95 31.74 9.93
N ASP A 51 19.70 30.73 10.37
CA ASP A 51 21.14 30.80 10.57
C ASP A 51 21.88 29.95 9.52
N GLN A 52 23.10 30.37 9.13
CA GLN A 52 23.91 29.60 8.17
C GLN A 52 24.74 28.55 8.91
N ASP A 53 24.22 27.33 8.99
CA ASP A 53 24.88 26.16 9.55
C ASP A 53 25.58 25.31 8.49
N CYS A 54 25.10 25.27 7.24
CA CYS A 54 25.84 24.65 6.14
C CYS A 54 26.80 25.65 5.45
N ASP A 55 27.99 25.17 5.12
CA ASP A 55 29.03 26.00 4.48
C ASP A 55 28.60 26.48 3.07
N ASP A 56 27.69 25.75 2.43
CA ASP A 56 27.09 26.06 1.12
C ASP A 56 25.69 26.69 1.23
N HIS A 57 25.22 27.00 2.43
CA HIS A 57 23.90 27.58 2.71
C HIS A 57 22.72 26.70 2.23
N SER A 58 22.95 25.39 2.04
CA SER A 58 21.92 24.45 1.58
C SER A 58 20.81 24.18 2.61
N ASP A 59 21.09 24.47 3.88
CA ASP A 59 20.17 24.44 5.02
C ASP A 59 19.13 25.56 5.01
N GLU A 60 19.41 26.67 4.32
CA GLU A 60 18.56 27.86 4.25
C GLU A 60 18.05 28.12 2.82
N ASP A 61 18.06 27.09 1.96
CA ASP A 61 17.54 27.20 0.60
C ASP A 61 16.07 27.60 0.60
N LEU A 62 15.73 28.63 -0.18
CA LEU A 62 14.40 29.25 -0.16
C LEU A 62 13.29 28.33 -0.71
N HIS A 63 13.61 27.35 -1.56
CA HIS A 63 12.64 26.36 -2.02
C HIS A 63 12.47 25.24 -0.99
N LEU A 64 13.56 24.77 -0.40
CA LEU A 64 13.55 23.81 0.69
C LEU A 64 12.76 24.36 1.90
N CYS A 65 13.06 25.58 2.34
CA CYS A 65 12.44 26.17 3.53
C CYS A 65 10.98 26.51 3.35
N ARG A 66 10.52 26.77 2.12
CA ARG A 66 9.09 26.89 1.84
C ARG A 66 8.35 25.56 2.02
N ALA A 67 8.97 24.45 1.64
CA ALA A 67 8.40 23.11 1.84
C ALA A 67 8.57 22.60 3.28
N TRP A 68 9.60 23.06 3.99
CA TRP A 68 9.93 22.69 5.36
C TRP A 68 9.09 23.43 6.41
N ARG A 69 8.67 24.66 6.11
CA ARG A 69 7.93 25.55 7.02
C ARG A 69 6.46 25.16 7.10
N ASN A 70 5.93 25.16 8.32
CA ASN A 70 4.51 24.92 8.61
C ASN A 70 4.11 25.62 9.92
N ASP A 71 2.84 25.50 10.31
CA ASP A 71 2.24 26.13 11.50
C ASP A 71 2.71 25.56 12.87
N CYS A 72 3.65 24.61 12.90
CA CYS A 72 4.21 24.02 14.13
C CYS A 72 5.57 24.64 14.52
N SER A 73 6.10 24.19 15.65
CA SER A 73 7.44 24.59 16.12
C SER A 73 8.53 24.17 15.12
N ARG A 74 9.74 24.75 15.24
CA ARG A 74 10.87 24.46 14.35
C ARG A 74 11.17 22.95 14.29
N GLY A 75 11.25 22.39 13.08
CA GLY A 75 11.52 20.96 12.85
C GLY A 75 10.32 20.02 13.11
N GLU A 76 9.15 20.58 13.39
CA GLU A 76 7.89 19.84 13.50
C GLU A 76 6.97 20.18 12.33
N VAL A 77 6.01 19.30 12.05
CA VAL A 77 5.00 19.41 11.01
C VAL A 77 3.63 19.02 11.56
N ARG A 78 2.59 19.64 11.01
CA ARG A 78 1.22 19.29 11.35
C ARG A 78 0.85 17.93 10.75
N CYS A 79 0.44 17.02 11.62
CA CYS A 79 -0.08 15.71 11.27
C CYS A 79 -1.55 15.63 11.70
N LYS A 80 -2.44 15.33 10.75
CA LYS A 80 -3.84 14.98 11.04
C LYS A 80 -3.97 13.46 11.00
N ARG A 81 -4.48 12.86 12.07
CA ARG A 81 -4.76 11.43 12.16
C ARG A 81 -6.11 11.21 12.82
N GLN A 82 -6.97 10.41 12.17
CA GLN A 82 -8.28 10.01 12.72
C GLN A 82 -9.16 11.21 13.15
N GLY A 83 -9.02 12.36 12.50
CA GLY A 83 -9.76 13.59 12.82
C GLY A 83 -9.11 14.50 13.87
N GLU A 84 -7.98 14.11 14.46
CA GLU A 84 -7.21 14.91 15.43
C GLU A 84 -5.97 15.53 14.76
N SER A 85 -5.67 16.80 15.07
CA SER A 85 -4.48 17.51 14.58
C SER A 85 -3.43 17.61 15.68
N SER A 86 -2.20 17.15 15.42
CA SER A 86 -1.06 17.30 16.33
C SER A 86 0.22 17.72 15.59
N CYS A 87 1.14 18.37 16.29
CA CYS A 87 2.48 18.67 15.77
C CYS A 87 3.42 17.50 16.08
N VAL A 88 4.10 16.99 15.07
CA VAL A 88 5.04 15.86 15.18
C VAL A 88 6.36 16.24 14.51
N SER A 89 7.49 15.69 14.96
CA SER A 89 8.76 15.95 14.28
C SER A 89 8.74 15.42 12.84
N ILE A 90 9.46 16.06 11.92
CA ILE A 90 9.54 15.63 10.51
C ILE A 90 9.98 14.15 10.38
N PRO A 91 10.98 13.65 11.14
CA PRO A 91 11.32 12.23 11.14
C PRO A 91 10.21 11.30 11.68
N ALA A 92 9.36 11.80 12.58
CA ALA A 92 8.20 11.05 13.04
C ALA A 92 7.11 11.02 11.95
N TYR A 93 6.83 12.15 11.30
CA TYR A 93 5.90 12.24 10.17
C TYR A 93 6.26 11.23 9.07
N CYS A 94 7.52 11.20 8.63
CA CYS A 94 7.98 10.31 7.56
C CYS A 94 7.96 8.80 7.93
N ARG A 95 7.92 8.45 9.22
CA ARG A 95 7.86 7.06 9.70
C ARG A 95 6.44 6.56 9.96
N MET A 96 5.45 7.45 10.06
CA MET A 96 4.07 7.07 10.36
C MET A 96 3.35 6.56 9.11
N GLN A 97 3.36 5.24 8.91
CA GLN A 97 2.76 4.60 7.73
C GLN A 97 1.29 4.16 7.92
N TYR A 98 0.75 4.05 9.15
CA TYR A 98 -0.64 3.60 9.35
C TYR A 98 -1.36 4.12 10.61
N PRO A 99 -2.53 4.79 10.45
CA PRO A 99 -2.86 5.63 9.29
C PRO A 99 -1.73 6.63 9.02
N PRO A 100 -1.45 6.96 7.74
CA PRO A 100 -0.49 7.99 7.40
C PRO A 100 -0.92 9.32 8.01
N CYS A 101 0.06 10.16 8.36
CA CYS A 101 -0.22 11.54 8.72
C CYS A 101 -0.76 12.29 7.49
N GLU A 102 -1.95 12.86 7.60
CA GLU A 102 -2.47 13.80 6.61
C GLU A 102 -1.94 15.21 6.95
N GLY A 103 -1.10 15.77 6.10
CA GLY A 103 -0.49 17.08 6.32
C GLY A 103 0.15 17.64 5.04
N ASP A 104 0.60 18.89 5.11
CA ASP A 104 1.09 19.64 3.94
C ASP A 104 2.61 19.48 3.72
N LEU A 105 3.25 18.50 4.37
CA LEU A 105 4.68 18.24 4.19
C LEU A 105 4.96 17.63 2.82
N ASP A 106 5.83 18.27 2.03
CA ASP A 106 6.30 17.73 0.75
C ASP A 106 7.10 16.44 0.98
N LEU A 107 6.67 15.33 0.38
CA LEU A 107 7.29 14.01 0.54
C LEU A 107 8.75 13.95 0.06
N ARG A 108 9.20 14.92 -0.75
CA ARG A 108 10.62 15.03 -1.15
C ARG A 108 11.51 15.33 0.04
N ILE A 109 10.97 15.99 1.07
CA ILE A 109 11.67 16.20 2.34
C ILE A 109 11.91 14.87 3.03
N CYS A 110 10.92 13.98 3.05
CA CYS A 110 11.15 12.63 3.53
C CYS A 110 12.31 11.99 2.75
N GLN A 111 12.35 12.11 1.40
CA GLN A 111 13.44 11.60 0.53
C GLN A 111 14.81 12.03 0.96
N MET A 112 14.96 13.32 1.22
CA MET A 112 16.21 13.89 1.71
C MET A 112 16.59 13.30 3.08
N LEU A 113 15.63 13.12 3.99
CA LEU A 113 15.88 12.55 5.31
C LEU A 113 16.31 11.09 5.28
N HIS A 114 15.68 10.23 4.48
CA HIS A 114 16.13 8.83 4.32
C HIS A 114 17.50 8.75 3.70
N ASN A 115 17.75 9.58 2.67
CA ASN A 115 19.06 9.66 2.03
C ASN A 115 20.10 10.36 2.93
N LYS A 116 19.65 10.94 4.06
CA LYS A 116 20.43 11.73 5.01
C LYS A 116 21.25 12.83 4.35
N GLN A 117 20.71 13.47 3.32
CA GLN A 117 21.42 14.47 2.54
C GLN A 117 20.47 15.57 2.05
N LEU A 118 20.84 16.82 2.31
CA LEU A 118 20.19 18.01 1.76
C LEU A 118 20.47 18.12 0.27
N GLN A 119 19.43 18.45 -0.48
CA GLN A 119 19.47 18.65 -1.93
C GLN A 119 18.47 19.73 -2.30
N SER A 120 18.59 20.29 -3.50
CA SER A 120 17.54 21.16 -4.03
C SER A 120 16.26 20.36 -4.22
N LEU A 121 15.13 20.94 -3.83
CA LEU A 121 13.81 20.30 -3.91
C LEU A 121 13.47 19.84 -5.34
N ASP A 122 13.95 20.54 -6.35
CA ASP A 122 13.69 20.22 -7.77
C ASP A 122 14.59 19.11 -8.31
N SER A 123 15.74 18.86 -7.66
CA SER A 123 16.64 17.75 -8.01
C SER A 123 16.26 16.43 -7.36
N VAL A 124 15.38 16.45 -6.35
CA VAL A 124 14.96 15.24 -5.66
C VAL A 124 13.89 14.53 -6.47
N VAL A 125 14.33 13.44 -7.11
CA VAL A 125 13.42 12.42 -7.61
C VAL A 125 12.88 11.68 -6.40
N LEU A 126 11.57 11.69 -6.23
CA LEU A 126 10.90 10.78 -5.30
C LEU A 126 11.18 9.35 -5.75
N THR A 127 12.20 8.73 -5.17
CA THR A 127 12.38 7.28 -5.24
C THR A 127 11.42 6.70 -4.22
N ASP A 128 10.16 6.56 -4.64
CA ASP A 128 9.11 5.79 -3.99
C ASP A 128 9.30 5.53 -2.48
N TYR A 129 8.71 6.42 -1.67
CA TYR A 129 8.63 6.25 -0.22
C TYR A 129 7.78 5.05 0.14
N GLY A 130 8.42 3.88 0.22
CA GLY A 130 7.86 2.76 0.96
C GLY A 130 6.57 2.18 0.39
N LEU A 131 6.31 2.29 -0.93
CA LEU A 131 5.71 1.15 -1.61
C LEU A 131 6.76 0.04 -1.57
N GLY A 132 6.69 -0.77 -0.51
CA GLY A 132 7.55 -1.93 -0.36
C GLY A 132 7.56 -2.73 -1.66
N ASP A 133 8.75 -2.84 -2.24
CA ASP A 133 9.09 -3.79 -3.29
C ASP A 133 8.15 -3.75 -4.49
N SER A 134 8.32 -2.75 -5.36
CA SER A 134 8.11 -2.97 -6.77
C SER A 134 9.38 -3.50 -7.45
N ASN A 135 9.92 -4.64 -6.99
CA ASN A 135 9.78 -5.79 -7.89
C ASN A 135 8.28 -6.08 -8.01
N LEU A 136 7.57 -5.21 -8.73
CA LEU A 136 6.51 -5.72 -9.55
C LEU A 136 7.33 -6.45 -10.60
N GLY A 137 7.62 -7.71 -10.31
CA GLY A 137 8.00 -8.68 -11.31
C GLY A 137 6.79 -8.89 -12.21
N ILE A 138 6.30 -7.79 -12.81
CA ILE A 138 5.41 -7.81 -13.95
C ILE A 138 6.24 -8.51 -14.99
N THR A 139 5.96 -9.79 -15.14
CA THR A 139 6.49 -10.56 -16.23
C THR A 139 6.10 -9.85 -17.53
N GLN A 140 6.94 -9.93 -18.55
CA GLN A 140 6.61 -9.36 -19.87
C GLN A 140 5.22 -9.82 -20.35
N GLN A 141 4.80 -11.02 -19.93
CA GLN A 141 3.48 -11.58 -20.13
C GLN A 141 2.35 -10.77 -19.45
N GLU A 142 2.50 -10.39 -18.18
CA GLU A 142 1.51 -9.55 -17.47
C GLU A 142 1.36 -8.15 -18.10
N LYS A 143 2.45 -7.61 -18.67
CA LYS A 143 2.43 -6.34 -19.42
C LYS A 143 1.69 -6.46 -20.75
N GLU A 144 1.84 -7.58 -21.46
CA GLU A 144 1.14 -7.84 -22.72
C GLU A 144 -0.35 -8.11 -22.48
N GLU A 145 -0.69 -8.86 -21.44
CA GLU A 145 -2.08 -9.07 -21.00
C GLU A 145 -2.75 -7.74 -20.60
N PHE A 146 -2.01 -6.86 -19.92
CA PHE A 146 -2.46 -5.50 -19.62
C PHE A 146 -2.80 -4.70 -20.89
N LEU A 147 -1.91 -4.67 -21.88
CA LEU A 147 -2.14 -3.91 -23.11
C LEU A 147 -3.30 -4.47 -23.94
N LEU A 148 -3.46 -5.80 -23.95
CA LEU A 148 -4.59 -6.47 -24.58
C LEU A 148 -5.92 -6.12 -23.90
N ALA A 149 -5.95 -6.12 -22.57
CA ALA A 149 -7.14 -5.75 -21.79
C ALA A 149 -7.54 -4.29 -22.04
N VAL A 150 -6.57 -3.36 -22.03
CA VAL A 150 -6.80 -1.94 -22.33
C VAL A 150 -7.37 -1.78 -23.75
N ASN A 151 -6.74 -2.38 -24.76
CA ASN A 151 -7.19 -2.28 -26.16
C ASN A 151 -8.59 -2.88 -26.37
N SER A 152 -8.92 -3.96 -25.67
CA SER A 152 -10.26 -4.57 -25.71
C SER A 152 -11.34 -3.61 -25.18
N THR A 153 -11.08 -2.92 -24.06
CA THR A 153 -12.03 -1.95 -23.48
C THR A 153 -12.23 -0.70 -24.35
N LEU A 154 -11.19 -0.25 -25.07
CA LEU A 154 -11.29 0.91 -25.98
C LEU A 154 -12.21 0.67 -27.18
N GLN A 155 -12.47 -0.58 -27.55
CA GLN A 155 -13.31 -0.93 -28.70
C GLN A 155 -14.80 -1.04 -28.35
N HIS A 156 -15.17 -1.02 -27.07
CA HIS A 156 -16.55 -1.25 -26.60
C HIS A 156 -17.17 0.05 -26.06
N PRO A 157 -18.04 0.73 -26.83
CA PRO A 157 -18.56 2.06 -26.48
C PRO A 157 -19.58 2.06 -25.32
N ALA A 158 -19.89 0.91 -24.73
CA ALA A 158 -20.88 0.80 -23.66
C ALA A 158 -20.33 1.24 -22.28
N CYS A 159 -19.00 1.21 -22.10
CA CYS A 159 -18.33 1.62 -20.88
C CYS A 159 -17.10 2.48 -21.21
N PRO A 160 -16.66 3.36 -20.28
CA PRO A 160 -15.41 4.10 -20.43
C PRO A 160 -14.19 3.17 -20.57
N PRO A 161 -13.05 3.68 -21.08
CA PRO A 161 -11.80 2.92 -21.12
C PRO A 161 -11.47 2.30 -19.75
N LEU A 162 -10.89 1.10 -19.74
CA LEU A 162 -10.59 0.27 -18.55
C LEU A 162 -11.79 -0.43 -17.90
N TYR A 163 -13.02 -0.21 -18.37
CA TYR A 163 -14.22 -0.87 -17.84
C TYR A 163 -14.87 -1.81 -18.86
N THR A 164 -15.47 -2.88 -18.35
CA THR A 164 -16.27 -3.85 -19.09
C THR A 164 -17.71 -3.85 -18.58
N LEU A 165 -18.68 -3.94 -19.50
CA LEU A 165 -20.09 -3.98 -19.14
C LEU A 165 -20.46 -5.36 -18.57
N LEU A 166 -20.91 -5.40 -17.31
CA LEU A 166 -21.37 -6.58 -16.61
C LEU A 166 -22.67 -6.28 -15.86
N ASP A 167 -23.77 -6.94 -16.25
CA ASP A 167 -25.11 -6.82 -15.65
C ASP A 167 -25.58 -5.36 -15.48
N GLY A 168 -25.38 -4.53 -16.51
CA GLY A 168 -25.78 -3.12 -16.50
C GLY A 168 -24.84 -2.18 -15.71
N ALA A 169 -23.75 -2.70 -15.14
CA ALA A 169 -22.70 -1.91 -14.50
C ALA A 169 -21.38 -2.00 -15.27
N CYS A 170 -20.61 -0.92 -15.29
CA CYS A 170 -19.27 -0.92 -15.84
C CYS A 170 -18.27 -1.29 -14.75
N LEU A 171 -17.65 -2.48 -14.84
CA LEU A 171 -16.69 -2.99 -13.87
C LEU A 171 -15.28 -2.97 -14.46
N SER A 172 -14.29 -2.59 -13.65
CA SER A 172 -12.89 -2.73 -14.00
C SER A 172 -12.30 -3.87 -13.18
N VAL A 173 -12.00 -4.96 -13.87
CA VAL A 173 -11.24 -6.11 -13.34
C VAL A 173 -9.74 -5.94 -13.64
N PHE A 174 -9.28 -4.72 -13.89
CA PHE A 174 -7.92 -4.38 -14.32
C PHE A 174 -6.89 -4.48 -13.18
N TYR A 175 -5.66 -4.88 -13.53
CA TYR A 175 -4.64 -5.34 -12.55
C TYR A 175 -3.25 -4.75 -12.84
N PRO A 176 -2.96 -3.50 -12.46
CA PRO A 176 -1.60 -2.98 -12.56
C PRO A 176 -0.67 -3.61 -11.49
N GLY A 177 -1.22 -4.31 -10.49
CA GLY A 177 -0.48 -4.92 -9.39
C GLY A 177 -1.41 -5.39 -8.26
N ALA A 178 -0.82 -5.89 -7.17
CA ALA A 178 -1.53 -6.18 -5.93
C ALA A 178 -1.20 -5.10 -4.89
N VAL A 179 -2.22 -4.50 -4.29
CA VAL A 179 -2.12 -3.32 -3.41
C VAL A 179 -2.99 -3.50 -2.17
N SER A 180 -2.76 -2.70 -1.13
CA SER A 180 -3.62 -2.64 0.06
C SER A 180 -5.03 -2.14 -0.28
N TRP A 181 -5.99 -2.34 0.63
CA TRP A 181 -7.38 -1.91 0.38
C TRP A 181 -7.51 -0.40 0.17
N GLY A 182 -6.74 0.41 0.92
CA GLY A 182 -6.74 1.86 0.79
C GLY A 182 -6.20 2.31 -0.57
N GLU A 183 -5.08 1.74 -0.99
CA GLU A 183 -4.48 1.97 -2.31
C GLU A 183 -5.40 1.50 -3.44
N ALA A 184 -6.08 0.36 -3.27
CA ALA A 184 -7.06 -0.16 -4.22
C ALA A 184 -8.21 0.84 -4.43
N ARG A 185 -8.71 1.44 -3.34
CA ARG A 185 -9.73 2.48 -3.42
C ARG A 185 -9.23 3.75 -4.12
N GLY A 186 -8.02 4.19 -3.76
CA GLY A 186 -7.36 5.32 -4.42
C GLY A 186 -7.22 5.11 -5.92
N PHE A 187 -6.79 3.91 -6.33
CA PHE A 187 -6.71 3.52 -7.74
C PHE A 187 -8.08 3.59 -8.43
N CYS A 188 -9.13 3.01 -7.84
CA CYS A 188 -10.47 3.06 -8.43
C CYS A 188 -10.98 4.50 -8.61
N LYS A 189 -10.66 5.40 -7.68
CA LYS A 189 -10.99 6.83 -7.79
C LYS A 189 -10.27 7.50 -8.96
N VAL A 190 -8.99 7.22 -9.14
CA VAL A 190 -8.18 7.78 -10.24
C VAL A 190 -8.73 7.39 -11.62
N ILE A 191 -9.27 6.17 -11.77
CA ILE A 191 -9.85 5.71 -13.03
C ILE A 191 -11.34 6.08 -13.21
N GLY A 192 -11.90 6.95 -12.37
CA GLY A 192 -13.28 7.44 -12.51
C GLY A 192 -14.35 6.55 -11.88
N GLY A 193 -13.99 5.75 -10.88
CA GLY A 193 -14.91 4.89 -10.16
C GLY A 193 -14.69 4.85 -8.65
N ASP A 194 -15.16 3.77 -8.02
CA ASP A 194 -14.82 3.42 -6.64
C ASP A 194 -14.77 1.89 -6.52
N LEU A 195 -14.39 1.36 -5.36
CA LEU A 195 -14.43 -0.09 -5.14
C LEU A 195 -15.85 -0.64 -5.28
N LEU A 196 -15.97 -1.84 -5.86
CA LEU A 196 -17.28 -2.47 -6.09
C LEU A 196 -18.07 -2.64 -4.78
N THR A 197 -19.33 -2.20 -4.81
CA THR A 197 -20.32 -2.53 -3.76
C THR A 197 -21.32 -3.52 -4.32
N LEU A 198 -21.59 -4.60 -3.57
CA LEU A 198 -22.48 -5.67 -4.02
C LEU A 198 -23.85 -5.52 -3.37
N ASN A 199 -24.80 -5.04 -4.17
CA ASN A 199 -26.14 -4.69 -3.70
C ASN A 199 -27.22 -5.65 -4.24
N ASN A 200 -26.87 -6.51 -5.20
CA ASN A 200 -27.79 -7.43 -5.88
C ASN A 200 -27.13 -8.81 -6.09
N VAL A 201 -27.89 -9.88 -5.83
CA VAL A 201 -27.48 -11.26 -6.13
C VAL A 201 -27.17 -11.42 -7.63
N SER A 202 -27.96 -10.80 -8.51
CA SER A 202 -27.74 -10.85 -9.97
C SER A 202 -26.34 -10.37 -10.35
N GLN A 203 -25.95 -9.20 -9.84
CA GLN A 203 -24.65 -8.60 -10.07
C GLN A 203 -23.51 -9.49 -9.54
N TYR A 204 -23.69 -10.06 -8.34
CA TYR A 204 -22.73 -11.01 -7.78
C TYR A 204 -22.60 -12.27 -8.65
N THR A 205 -23.70 -12.87 -9.08
CA THR A 205 -23.67 -14.05 -9.95
C THR A 205 -23.05 -13.76 -11.32
N ALA A 206 -23.36 -12.62 -11.92
CA ALA A 206 -22.79 -12.20 -13.20
C ALA A 206 -21.28 -11.99 -13.10
N LEU A 207 -20.81 -11.37 -12.01
CA LEU A 207 -19.39 -11.23 -11.71
C LEU A 207 -18.71 -12.60 -11.58
N LEU A 208 -19.27 -13.51 -10.78
CA LEU A 208 -18.71 -14.86 -10.60
C LEU A 208 -18.64 -15.62 -11.92
N THR A 209 -19.71 -15.58 -12.73
CA THR A 209 -19.76 -16.18 -14.05
C THR A 209 -18.69 -15.60 -14.96
N HIS A 210 -18.50 -14.28 -14.96
CA HIS A 210 -17.45 -13.61 -15.72
C HIS A 210 -16.05 -14.07 -15.30
N LEU A 211 -15.73 -13.98 -14.00
CA LEU A 211 -14.42 -14.38 -13.45
C LEU A 211 -14.08 -15.84 -13.78
N HIS A 212 -15.07 -16.73 -13.72
CA HIS A 212 -14.90 -18.14 -14.08
C HIS A 212 -14.68 -18.33 -15.59
N HIS A 213 -15.48 -17.68 -16.45
CA HIS A 213 -15.33 -17.78 -17.90
C HIS A 213 -13.98 -17.22 -18.39
N THR A 214 -13.48 -16.15 -17.76
CA THR A 214 -12.17 -15.57 -18.07
C THR A 214 -11.02 -16.33 -17.41
N ARG A 215 -11.29 -17.41 -16.66
CA ARG A 215 -10.29 -18.18 -15.90
C ARG A 215 -9.43 -17.32 -14.98
N MET A 216 -10.06 -16.33 -14.35
CA MET A 216 -9.38 -15.47 -13.39
C MET A 216 -8.97 -16.28 -12.16
N THR A 217 -7.76 -16.06 -11.66
CA THR A 217 -7.21 -16.75 -10.47
C THR A 217 -6.71 -15.80 -9.39
N ARG A 218 -6.89 -14.48 -9.59
CA ARG A 218 -6.44 -13.44 -8.66
C ARG A 218 -7.48 -13.21 -7.56
N ASP A 219 -7.02 -12.65 -6.45
CA ASP A 219 -7.87 -12.15 -5.37
C ASP A 219 -8.16 -10.66 -5.56
N PHE A 220 -9.35 -10.23 -5.17
CA PHE A 220 -9.83 -8.87 -5.38
C PHE A 220 -10.27 -8.17 -4.10
N TRP A 221 -9.90 -6.90 -3.96
CA TRP A 221 -10.51 -5.99 -2.99
C TRP A 221 -11.86 -5.48 -3.50
N VAL A 222 -12.86 -5.48 -2.62
CA VAL A 222 -14.17 -4.85 -2.84
C VAL A 222 -14.45 -3.81 -1.76
N GLY A 223 -15.49 -2.99 -1.94
CA GLY A 223 -15.75 -1.79 -1.15
C GLY A 223 -16.28 -2.05 0.26
N GLY A 224 -16.07 -3.23 0.85
CA GLY A 224 -16.53 -3.55 2.19
C GLY A 224 -15.44 -3.37 3.24
N ARG A 225 -15.78 -2.80 4.40
CA ARG A 225 -14.89 -2.73 5.56
C ARG A 225 -15.64 -2.83 6.86
N TYR A 226 -14.97 -3.30 7.89
CA TYR A 226 -15.48 -3.22 9.26
C TYR A 226 -15.24 -1.81 9.82
N VAL A 227 -16.29 -1.17 10.34
CA VAL A 227 -16.20 0.20 10.86
C VAL A 227 -16.02 0.23 12.37
N ASN A 228 -17.00 -0.27 13.11
CA ASN A 228 -16.97 -0.38 14.58
C ASN A 228 -18.07 -1.35 15.05
N HIS A 229 -18.17 -1.59 16.37
CA HIS A 229 -19.17 -2.51 16.94
C HIS A 229 -20.63 -2.09 16.73
N THR A 230 -20.90 -0.80 16.48
CA THR A 230 -22.27 -0.27 16.29
C THR A 230 -22.73 -0.32 14.83
N GLN A 231 -21.81 -0.07 13.89
CA GLN A 231 -22.10 -0.03 12.45
C GLN A 231 -21.76 -1.35 11.74
N GLY A 232 -20.85 -2.14 12.29
CA GLY A 232 -20.45 -3.43 11.74
C GLY A 232 -19.78 -3.32 10.37
N TRP A 233 -20.04 -4.32 9.52
CA TRP A 233 -19.55 -4.37 8.14
C TRP A 233 -20.38 -3.46 7.26
N THR A 234 -19.72 -2.48 6.68
CA THR A 234 -20.37 -1.46 5.86
C THR A 234 -19.65 -1.35 4.52
N TRP A 235 -20.44 -1.25 3.46
CA TRP A 235 -19.97 -0.86 2.14
C TRP A 235 -19.52 0.61 2.14
N ILE A 236 -18.66 0.99 1.20
CA ILE A 236 -18.21 2.38 1.01
C ILE A 236 -19.36 3.37 0.75
N ASN A 237 -20.53 2.90 0.31
CA ASN A 237 -21.75 3.70 0.12
C ASN A 237 -22.62 3.80 1.39
N HIS A 238 -22.06 3.44 2.55
CA HIS A 238 -22.72 3.43 3.86
C HIS A 238 -23.83 2.39 4.05
N ALA A 239 -24.05 1.49 3.09
CA ALA A 239 -24.99 0.37 3.25
C ALA A 239 -24.38 -0.74 4.11
N SER A 240 -25.21 -1.38 4.94
CA SER A 240 -24.80 -2.56 5.73
C SER A 240 -24.56 -3.77 4.82
N ILE A 241 -23.54 -4.57 5.14
CA ILE A 241 -23.26 -5.82 4.45
C ILE A 241 -24.05 -6.96 5.10
N ASN A 242 -24.79 -7.73 4.29
CA ASN A 242 -25.43 -8.95 4.75
C ASN A 242 -24.36 -9.99 5.06
N LEU A 243 -24.32 -10.44 6.31
CA LEU A 243 -23.39 -11.46 6.75
C LEU A 243 -23.89 -12.86 6.37
N GLY A 244 -22.93 -13.72 6.03
CA GLY A 244 -23.19 -15.12 5.76
C GLY A 244 -23.56 -15.49 4.32
N SER A 245 -24.17 -16.66 4.18
CA SER A 245 -24.57 -17.19 2.88
C SER A 245 -25.61 -16.28 2.22
N PRO A 246 -25.51 -16.03 0.90
CA PRO A 246 -24.67 -16.72 -0.08
C PRO A 246 -23.31 -16.04 -0.34
N TYR A 247 -22.98 -14.94 0.33
CA TYR A 247 -21.85 -14.11 -0.07
C TYR A 247 -20.55 -14.49 0.62
N TRP A 248 -20.60 -14.84 1.89
CA TRP A 248 -19.42 -15.05 2.71
C TRP A 248 -18.91 -16.48 2.65
N ALA A 249 -17.58 -16.61 2.58
CA ALA A 249 -16.90 -17.89 2.58
C ALA A 249 -17.08 -18.61 3.93
N LEU A 250 -17.10 -19.93 3.88
CA LEU A 250 -16.97 -20.75 5.07
C LEU A 250 -15.48 -20.99 5.33
N ARG A 251 -14.97 -20.52 6.46
CA ARG A 251 -13.60 -20.82 6.90
C ARG A 251 -13.59 -22.07 7.78
N TYR A 252 -12.59 -22.92 7.58
CA TYR A 252 -12.33 -24.07 8.45
C TYR A 252 -11.07 -23.76 9.26
N GLU A 253 -11.21 -23.66 10.58
CA GLU A 253 -10.04 -23.70 11.44
C GLU A 253 -10.34 -24.50 12.72
N GLY A 254 -9.58 -25.57 12.94
CA GLY A 254 -9.65 -26.38 14.16
C GLY A 254 -9.14 -27.81 14.01
N THR A 255 -8.27 -28.22 14.94
CA THR A 255 -8.11 -29.61 15.37
C THR A 255 -9.15 -29.93 16.45
N CYS A 256 -9.80 -31.09 16.36
CA CYS A 256 -10.84 -31.46 17.33
C CYS A 256 -10.25 -31.58 18.73
N GLN A 257 -10.87 -30.96 19.73
CA GLN A 257 -10.68 -31.38 21.11
C GLN A 257 -11.43 -32.70 21.33
N ASN A 258 -10.66 -33.76 21.54
CA ASN A 258 -11.23 -35.05 21.90
C ASN A 258 -11.81 -34.97 23.31
N ARG A 259 -13.04 -35.45 23.50
CA ARG A 259 -13.66 -35.54 24.82
C ARG A 259 -14.02 -36.98 25.16
N ASN A 260 -13.85 -37.33 26.43
CA ASN A 260 -14.24 -38.64 26.93
C ASN A 260 -15.75 -38.68 27.18
N VAL A 261 -16.46 -39.59 26.50
CA VAL A 261 -17.90 -39.78 26.65
C VAL A 261 -18.15 -41.17 27.22
N THR A 262 -18.76 -41.21 28.41
CA THR A 262 -19.14 -42.47 29.08
C THR A 262 -20.59 -42.83 28.75
N SER A 263 -20.79 -44.02 28.18
CA SER A 263 -22.12 -44.53 27.90
C SER A 263 -22.84 -44.90 29.19
N ARG A 264 -23.96 -44.24 29.49
CA ARG A 264 -24.79 -44.55 30.68
C ARG A 264 -25.33 -45.99 30.70
N LYS A 265 -25.45 -46.63 29.54
CA LYS A 265 -25.97 -48.01 29.43
C LYS A 265 -24.90 -49.09 29.60
N THR A 266 -23.66 -48.80 29.25
CA THR A 266 -22.58 -49.81 29.22
C THR A 266 -21.41 -49.48 30.15
N GLY A 267 -21.41 -48.32 30.81
CA GLY A 267 -20.34 -47.86 31.71
C GLY A 267 -19.00 -47.57 31.04
N ARG A 268 -18.86 -47.85 29.74
CA ARG A 268 -17.61 -47.69 28.99
C ARG A 268 -17.42 -46.25 28.53
N THR A 269 -16.22 -45.74 28.76
CA THR A 269 -15.75 -44.43 28.28
C THR A 269 -15.06 -44.60 26.94
N ARG A 270 -15.43 -43.78 25.95
CA ARG A 270 -14.75 -43.69 24.66
C ARG A 270 -14.38 -42.25 24.34
N LEU A 271 -13.31 -42.06 23.57
CA LEU A 271 -13.01 -40.77 22.96
C LEU A 271 -14.07 -40.47 21.89
N ALA A 272 -14.74 -39.33 22.02
CA ALA A 272 -15.59 -38.74 21.01
C ALA A 272 -14.83 -37.63 20.28
N ASN A 273 -15.21 -37.37 19.03
CA ASN A 273 -14.53 -36.46 18.09
C ASN A 273 -13.23 -37.03 17.48
N GLY A 274 -13.01 -38.35 17.51
CA GLY A 274 -11.94 -39.00 16.75
C GLY A 274 -12.27 -39.06 15.25
N GLY A 275 -12.06 -37.96 14.53
CA GLY A 275 -12.30 -37.77 13.10
C GLY A 275 -12.02 -36.33 12.67
N THR A 276 -12.23 -35.97 11.40
CA THR A 276 -12.19 -34.56 10.95
C THR A 276 -13.43 -33.81 11.46
N CYS A 277 -13.27 -32.71 12.19
CA CYS A 277 -14.38 -31.88 12.65
C CYS A 277 -14.51 -30.65 11.77
N TYR A 278 -15.62 -30.51 11.04
CA TYR A 278 -15.95 -29.26 10.36
C TYR A 278 -16.40 -28.21 11.38
N HIS A 279 -15.49 -27.32 11.78
CA HIS A 279 -15.88 -26.09 12.45
C HIS A 279 -16.49 -25.16 11.39
N TYR A 280 -17.80 -25.00 11.42
CA TYR A 280 -18.49 -24.01 10.59
C TYR A 280 -18.41 -22.67 11.33
N GLN A 281 -17.42 -21.86 10.99
CA GLN A 281 -17.42 -20.48 11.43
C GLN A 281 -17.66 -19.59 10.22
N GLN A 282 -18.87 -19.06 10.18
CA GLN A 282 -19.21 -17.98 9.28
C GLN A 282 -18.40 -16.77 9.72
N ALA A 283 -17.59 -16.21 8.82
CA ALA A 283 -16.92 -14.95 9.05
C ALA A 283 -17.96 -13.90 9.51
N PRO A 284 -17.66 -13.04 10.52
CA PRO A 284 -16.32 -12.70 11.03
C PRO A 284 -16.10 -13.04 12.52
N HIS A 285 -14.83 -13.28 12.87
CA HIS A 285 -14.37 -13.84 14.14
C HIS A 285 -13.98 -12.75 15.18
N HIS A 286 -14.83 -11.74 15.42
CA HIS A 286 -14.63 -10.68 16.44
C HIS A 286 -13.28 -9.93 16.35
N HIS A 287 -13.22 -8.80 15.62
CA HIS A 287 -11.97 -8.04 15.48
C HIS A 287 -12.15 -6.50 15.55
N PRO A 288 -11.12 -5.76 16.00
CA PRO A 288 -11.06 -4.29 15.98
C PRO A 288 -10.91 -3.74 14.55
N VAL A 289 -11.01 -2.40 14.41
CA VAL A 289 -10.87 -1.63 13.15
C VAL A 289 -9.62 -2.07 12.36
N GLY A 290 -9.74 -2.27 11.05
CA GLY A 290 -8.62 -2.69 10.18
C GLY A 290 -8.88 -3.88 9.25
N TRP A 291 -10.13 -4.36 9.16
CA TRP A 291 -10.51 -5.48 8.30
C TRP A 291 -11.37 -5.04 7.12
N CYS A 292 -11.09 -5.62 5.96
CA CYS A 292 -11.66 -5.28 4.68
C CYS A 292 -12.21 -6.54 3.99
N VAL A 293 -13.17 -6.34 3.09
CA VAL A 293 -13.80 -7.44 2.35
C VAL A 293 -13.03 -7.70 1.06
N ALA A 294 -12.63 -8.95 0.85
CA ALA A 294 -12.04 -9.42 -0.39
C ALA A 294 -12.89 -10.53 -1.03
N LEU A 295 -12.76 -10.70 -2.34
CA LEU A 295 -13.20 -11.90 -3.06
C LEU A 295 -11.95 -12.72 -3.39
N THR A 296 -11.84 -13.93 -2.84
CA THR A 296 -10.61 -14.73 -2.97
C THR A 296 -10.82 -15.96 -3.83
N TYR A 297 -9.85 -16.25 -4.71
CA TYR A 297 -9.93 -17.38 -5.64
C TYR A 297 -9.97 -18.73 -4.90
N GLN A 298 -9.18 -18.88 -3.84
CA GLN A 298 -9.16 -20.09 -3.01
C GLN A 298 -10.54 -20.42 -2.42
N HIS A 299 -11.36 -19.40 -2.17
CA HIS A 299 -12.72 -19.55 -1.68
C HIS A 299 -13.74 -19.32 -2.79
N TYR A 300 -13.44 -19.70 -4.03
CA TYR A 300 -14.37 -19.59 -5.18
C TYR A 300 -15.02 -18.20 -5.30
N TYR A 301 -14.27 -17.14 -5.00
CA TYR A 301 -14.71 -15.75 -4.99
C TYR A 301 -15.83 -15.41 -3.99
N TYR A 302 -16.05 -16.25 -2.99
CA TYR A 302 -16.81 -15.85 -1.80
C TYR A 302 -16.07 -14.74 -1.04
N MET A 303 -16.84 -13.88 -0.39
CA MET A 303 -16.36 -12.80 0.46
C MET A 303 -15.59 -13.35 1.66
N THR A 304 -14.40 -12.81 1.89
CA THR A 304 -13.59 -13.09 3.07
C THR A 304 -13.25 -11.80 3.79
N ASP A 305 -13.13 -11.89 5.11
CA ASP A 305 -12.57 -10.84 5.97
C ASP A 305 -11.05 -10.96 5.96
N GLU A 306 -10.40 -9.98 5.37
CA GLU A 306 -8.95 -9.93 5.22
C GLU A 306 -8.40 -8.67 5.87
N ASP A 307 -7.16 -8.74 6.36
CA ASP A 307 -6.47 -7.55 6.87
C ASP A 307 -6.29 -6.54 5.71
N CYS A 308 -6.75 -5.30 5.91
CA CYS A 308 -6.74 -4.26 4.88
C CYS A 308 -5.34 -3.97 4.32
N ILE A 309 -4.27 -4.31 5.06
CA ILE A 309 -2.88 -4.11 4.62
C ILE A 309 -2.41 -5.17 3.61
N LEU A 310 -3.12 -6.29 3.49
CA LEU A 310 -2.76 -7.34 2.53
C LEU A 310 -2.90 -6.85 1.09
N ARG A 311 -2.08 -7.43 0.21
CA ARG A 311 -2.02 -7.02 -1.19
C ARG A 311 -2.95 -7.87 -2.05
N LYS A 312 -3.93 -7.24 -2.70
CA LYS A 312 -4.88 -7.86 -3.65
C LYS A 312 -5.16 -6.91 -4.80
N SER A 313 -5.76 -7.39 -5.88
CA SER A 313 -6.09 -6.56 -7.04
C SER A 313 -7.36 -5.71 -6.76
N PRO A 314 -7.44 -4.46 -7.23
CA PRO A 314 -8.66 -3.67 -7.07
C PRO A 314 -9.77 -4.20 -7.97
N LEU A 315 -11.01 -4.25 -7.47
CA LEU A 315 -12.21 -4.47 -8.30
C LEU A 315 -13.06 -3.21 -8.26
N CYS A 316 -13.03 -2.45 -9.35
CA CYS A 316 -13.67 -1.13 -9.41
C CYS A 316 -15.02 -1.19 -10.12
N VAL A 317 -15.94 -0.32 -9.72
CA VAL A 317 -17.18 0.00 -10.44
C VAL A 317 -17.14 1.45 -10.88
N TYR A 318 -17.54 1.72 -12.10
CA TYR A 318 -17.63 3.09 -12.63
C TYR A 318 -18.73 3.84 -11.88
N THR A 319 -18.45 5.07 -11.46
CA THR A 319 -19.41 5.94 -10.79
C THR A 319 -19.62 7.18 -11.65
N HIS A 320 -20.87 7.49 -11.99
CA HIS A 320 -21.22 8.55 -12.92
C HIS A 320 -21.18 9.97 -12.28
N GLU A 321 -20.23 10.21 -11.40
CA GLU A 321 -20.00 11.51 -10.77
C GLU A 321 -18.71 12.12 -11.35
N ASP A 322 -18.82 13.37 -11.83
CA ASP A 322 -17.74 14.26 -12.34
C ASP A 322 -17.52 14.38 -13.86
N ILE A 323 -18.60 14.51 -14.66
CA ILE A 323 -18.56 15.20 -15.98
C ILE A 323 -19.40 16.48 -15.97
N GLN A 324 -19.35 17.26 -14.88
CA GLN A 324 -19.92 18.62 -14.87
C GLN A 324 -18.93 19.73 -14.46
N GLN A 325 -17.64 19.44 -14.24
CA GLN A 325 -16.64 20.47 -13.90
C GLN A 325 -15.53 20.69 -14.95
N LEU A 326 -15.58 20.04 -16.12
CA LEU A 326 -14.54 20.20 -17.16
C LEU A 326 -15.06 20.74 -18.51
N THR A 327 -16.24 21.36 -18.54
CA THR A 327 -16.77 22.08 -19.72
C THR A 327 -17.04 23.57 -19.48
N LEU A 328 -16.48 24.14 -18.41
CA LEU A 328 -16.52 25.57 -18.14
C LEU A 328 -15.16 26.08 -17.61
N ILE A 329 -14.11 26.00 -18.44
CA ILE A 329 -13.00 26.97 -18.45
C ILE A 329 -12.66 27.25 -19.91
#